data_AF-A0A9E2IBJ4-F1
#
_entry.id   AF-A0A9E2IBJ4-F1
#
_cell.length_a   1.000
_cell.length_b   1.000
_cell.length_c   1.000
_cell.angle_alpha   90.00
_cell.angle_beta   90.00
_cell.angle_gamma   90.00
#
_symmetry.space_group_name_H-M   'P 1'
#
loop_
_entity.id
_entity.type
_entity.pdbx_description
1 polymer ?
#
loop_
_entity_poly.entity_id
_entity_poly.type
_entity_poly.pdbx_seq_one_letter_code
_entity_poly.pdbx_strand_id
1 'polypeptide(L)'
;MRKKFLFFGLFCLFVSLFASPQDLEEIKLIVGETKSFPAQSPTRIVIGNPEISDALSVSEKRITLVAKSKGITNFFFWDKDGEHNFRMKVIPLDIEYLNKQVKKILKYLGLSKVYTKLIEEEGRILILGSVGSENDKVKLKDALGGLAENVTDLTKIEEEVLVEISVEVLELTTGAKRELGFKWPTTVTLTEPAGRWGTLAGMPDALFRVTDWTRATFEANLDLLIKKGEARLLSRPRIVCQSGREAELLVGGEVPIITTQTVSGVGGGDSTQVEYKEYGIKLNINPQVLDKGKVQLSLKVEISEVGEAETLGDPDAPTAKAYPLTKRNVSTQLYLDDGEILAIGGLIKQKSDEDLQRFPWLADIPILGAFFRHKTTLKGGGVDKKEDTELFITLTPKILRSKKEPPSYSEEADNREDFSSYKDTDVPQGLENYVVGVQSRISNNIVYPSALLETGWQGTVVLKLDINRSGALKEVKVIKSSGYKVLDRDALRLIKTFAFPSFPAQTRLKELSLEIPIVYQPKK
;
A
#
# COMPACT_ATOMS: atom_id res chain seq x y z
N MET A 1 -81.62 95.12 -20.26
CA MET A 1 -80.88 95.07 -18.99
C MET A 1 -80.97 93.67 -18.43
N ARG A 2 -79.85 92.96 -18.23
CA ARG A 2 -79.73 91.78 -17.34
C ARG A 2 -78.26 91.43 -17.15
N LYS A 3 -77.77 91.56 -15.92
CA LYS A 3 -76.43 91.13 -15.47
C LYS A 3 -76.45 89.62 -15.23
N LYS A 4 -75.38 88.93 -15.63
CA LYS A 4 -75.08 87.55 -15.24
C LYS A 4 -74.05 87.57 -14.11
N PHE A 5 -74.26 86.76 -13.07
CA PHE A 5 -73.25 86.38 -12.09
C PHE A 5 -73.10 84.85 -12.13
N LEU A 6 -71.85 84.41 -12.15
CA LEU A 6 -71.41 83.02 -12.25
C LEU A 6 -71.34 82.42 -10.82
N PHE A 7 -71.87 81.22 -10.60
CA PHE A 7 -71.76 80.47 -9.34
C PHE A 7 -70.97 79.18 -9.58
N PHE A 8 -70.02 78.91 -8.68
CA PHE A 8 -69.08 77.79 -8.68
C PHE A 8 -69.75 76.57 -8.02
N GLY A 9 -69.73 75.41 -8.67
CA GLY A 9 -70.27 74.15 -8.16
C GLY A 9 -69.17 73.13 -7.93
N LEU A 10 -69.02 72.70 -6.66
CA LEU A 10 -68.02 71.76 -6.14
C LEU A 10 -68.43 70.30 -6.45
N PHE A 11 -67.55 69.53 -7.09
CA PHE A 11 -67.74 68.12 -7.42
C PHE A 11 -67.00 67.26 -6.38
N CYS A 12 -67.71 66.48 -5.56
CA CYS A 12 -67.12 65.50 -4.64
C CYS A 12 -67.02 64.14 -5.32
N LEU A 13 -65.79 63.63 -5.43
CA LEU A 13 -65.43 62.36 -6.07
C LEU A 13 -65.28 61.29 -4.97
N PHE A 14 -66.13 60.27 -5.00
CA PHE A 14 -66.03 59.08 -4.13
C PHE A 14 -64.93 58.17 -4.68
N VAL A 15 -63.82 58.01 -3.96
CA VAL A 15 -62.78 57.01 -4.25
C VAL A 15 -63.01 55.80 -3.36
N SER A 16 -63.43 54.69 -3.95
CA SER A 16 -63.44 53.37 -3.30
C SER A 16 -62.01 52.80 -3.29
N LEU A 17 -61.42 52.63 -2.09
CA LEU A 17 -60.16 51.91 -1.92
C LEU A 17 -60.40 50.40 -2.15
N PHE A 18 -59.81 49.85 -3.20
CA PHE A 18 -59.57 48.41 -3.31
C PHE A 18 -58.37 48.04 -2.43
N ALA A 19 -58.57 47.18 -1.44
CA ALA A 19 -57.49 46.56 -0.68
C ALA A 19 -56.80 45.48 -1.55
N SER A 20 -55.47 45.56 -1.70
CA SER A 20 -54.65 44.51 -2.32
C SER A 20 -54.62 43.26 -1.43
N PRO A 21 -54.72 42.03 -1.97
CA PRO A 21 -54.48 40.84 -1.19
C PRO A 21 -53.04 40.85 -0.65
N GLN A 22 -52.87 40.68 0.66
CA GLN A 22 -51.56 40.47 1.27
C GLN A 22 -51.06 39.07 0.89
N ASP A 23 -49.90 38.98 0.25
CA ASP A 23 -49.23 37.71 -0.01
C ASP A 23 -48.84 37.08 1.34
N LEU A 24 -49.39 35.90 1.62
CA LEU A 24 -49.04 35.13 2.82
C LEU A 24 -47.60 34.65 2.72
N GLU A 25 -46.83 34.81 3.80
CA GLU A 25 -45.46 34.33 3.87
C GLU A 25 -45.44 32.79 3.77
N GLU A 26 -44.78 32.25 2.74
CA GLU A 26 -44.70 30.81 2.47
C GLU A 26 -43.48 30.20 3.17
N ILE A 27 -43.72 29.19 4.01
CA ILE A 27 -42.69 28.40 4.67
C ILE A 27 -42.67 27.00 4.06
N LYS A 28 -41.52 26.60 3.52
CA LYS A 28 -41.31 25.23 3.04
C LYS A 28 -40.64 24.39 4.13
N LEU A 29 -41.14 23.18 4.35
CA LEU A 29 -40.58 22.18 5.28
C LEU A 29 -40.54 20.80 4.61
N ILE A 30 -39.61 19.96 5.03
CA ILE A 30 -39.54 18.54 4.65
C ILE A 30 -40.29 17.72 5.71
N VAL A 31 -40.93 16.61 5.32
CA VAL A 31 -41.54 15.67 6.28
C VAL A 31 -40.52 15.27 7.36
N GLY A 32 -40.85 15.47 8.63
CA GLY A 32 -39.99 15.26 9.81
C GLY A 32 -39.24 16.50 10.30
N GLU A 33 -39.15 17.57 9.49
CA GLU A 33 -38.43 18.80 9.84
C GLU A 33 -39.14 19.58 10.95
N THR A 34 -38.36 20.12 11.89
CA THR A 34 -38.86 20.95 13.00
C THR A 34 -38.38 22.39 12.83
N LYS A 35 -39.30 23.36 12.90
CA LYS A 35 -38.98 24.79 12.74
C LYS A 35 -39.56 25.62 13.87
N SER A 36 -38.74 26.51 14.41
CA SER A 36 -39.12 27.36 15.55
C SER A 36 -39.27 28.83 15.15
N PHE A 37 -40.44 29.39 15.38
CA PHE A 37 -40.81 30.78 15.11
C PHE A 37 -40.67 31.61 16.38
N PRO A 38 -40.11 32.84 16.32
CA PRO A 38 -40.20 33.79 17.42
C PRO A 38 -41.67 34.19 17.64
N ALA A 39 -42.09 34.32 18.89
CA ALA A 39 -43.44 34.77 19.27
C ALA A 39 -43.40 35.44 20.64
N GLN A 40 -44.10 36.56 20.84
CA GLN A 40 -44.10 37.29 22.11
C GLN A 40 -45.33 36.99 22.99
N SER A 41 -45.18 36.04 23.92
CA SER A 41 -46.27 35.54 24.78
C SER A 41 -47.47 35.06 23.95
N PRO A 42 -47.31 34.01 23.13
CA PRO A 42 -48.36 33.53 22.24
C PRO A 42 -49.62 33.14 23.02
N THR A 43 -50.76 33.70 22.63
CA THR A 43 -52.05 33.53 23.30
C THR A 43 -52.90 32.46 22.63
N ARG A 44 -52.75 32.29 21.32
CA ARG A 44 -53.52 31.33 20.53
C ARG A 44 -52.69 30.85 19.34
N ILE A 45 -52.81 29.56 19.03
CA ILE A 45 -52.18 28.92 17.87
C ILE A 45 -53.24 28.09 17.15
N VAL A 46 -53.25 28.16 15.82
CA VAL A 46 -54.13 27.35 14.97
C VAL A 46 -53.29 26.78 13.84
N ILE A 47 -53.39 25.47 13.64
CA ILE A 47 -52.83 24.79 12.48
C ILE A 47 -54.01 24.22 11.70
N GLY A 48 -54.12 24.60 10.42
CA GLY A 48 -55.28 24.26 9.59
C GLY A 48 -55.49 22.75 9.44
N ASN A 49 -54.41 22.01 9.26
CA ASN A 49 -54.40 20.55 9.21
C ASN A 49 -53.24 19.97 10.07
N PRO A 50 -53.54 19.43 11.26
CA PRO A 50 -52.54 18.87 12.18
C PRO A 50 -51.87 17.57 11.68
N GLU A 51 -52.44 16.92 10.65
CA GLU A 51 -51.83 15.76 10.00
C GLU A 51 -50.64 16.17 9.11
N ILE A 52 -50.63 17.40 8.60
CA ILE A 52 -49.56 17.93 7.74
C ILE A 52 -48.42 18.51 8.58
N SER A 53 -48.76 19.30 9.60
CA SER A 53 -47.79 19.90 10.54
C SER A 53 -48.46 20.06 11.90
N ASP A 54 -47.70 20.02 12.99
CA ASP A 54 -48.25 20.22 14.34
C ASP A 54 -47.33 21.05 15.23
N ALA A 55 -47.86 21.61 16.32
CA ALA A 55 -47.08 22.33 17.32
C ALA A 55 -46.43 21.33 18.28
N LEU A 56 -45.10 21.29 18.28
CA LEU A 56 -44.32 20.46 19.20
C LEU A 56 -44.21 21.09 20.58
N SER A 57 -43.96 22.40 20.64
CA SER A 57 -43.86 23.14 21.90
C SER A 57 -44.17 24.62 21.73
N VAL A 58 -44.72 25.23 22.78
CA VAL A 58 -45.06 26.66 22.83
C VAL A 58 -44.49 27.23 24.11
N SER A 59 -43.68 28.28 23.98
CA SER A 59 -43.07 29.00 25.10
C SER A 59 -43.43 30.49 25.01
N GLU A 60 -43.07 31.26 26.03
CA GLU A 60 -43.30 32.72 26.03
C GLU A 60 -42.57 33.46 24.90
N LYS A 61 -41.55 32.86 24.26
CA LYS A 61 -40.71 33.52 23.25
C LYS A 61 -40.70 32.83 21.90
N ARG A 62 -41.22 31.59 21.81
CA ARG A 62 -41.10 30.75 20.62
C ARG A 62 -42.23 29.75 20.49
N ILE A 63 -42.59 29.46 19.24
CA ILE A 63 -43.46 28.37 18.83
C ILE A 63 -42.65 27.42 17.97
N THR A 64 -42.63 26.13 18.30
CA THR A 64 -41.92 25.11 17.54
C THR A 64 -42.92 24.19 16.86
N LEU A 65 -42.80 24.05 15.55
CA LEU A 65 -43.65 23.20 14.71
C LEU A 65 -42.85 22.03 14.16
N VAL A 66 -43.51 20.89 13.95
CA VAL A 66 -42.96 19.71 13.27
C VAL A 66 -43.81 19.38 12.03
N ALA A 67 -43.17 19.15 10.90
CA ALA A 67 -43.82 18.67 9.68
C ALA A 67 -44.06 17.16 9.76
N LYS A 68 -45.30 16.70 9.64
CA LYS A 68 -45.69 15.29 9.82
C LYS A 68 -45.95 14.56 8.49
N SER A 69 -46.60 15.21 7.52
CA SER A 69 -46.92 14.58 6.23
C SER A 69 -46.96 15.60 5.09
N LYS A 70 -46.79 15.12 3.85
CA LYS A 70 -46.78 15.97 2.66
C LYS A 70 -48.11 16.71 2.47
N GLY A 71 -48.07 17.99 2.12
CA GLY A 71 -49.27 18.78 1.86
C GLY A 71 -49.05 20.27 2.10
N ILE A 72 -50.14 21.04 2.06
CA ILE A 72 -50.15 22.47 2.39
C ILE A 72 -51.10 22.67 3.55
N THR A 73 -50.66 23.37 4.59
CA THR A 73 -51.47 23.78 5.75
C THR A 73 -51.19 25.24 6.07
N ASN A 74 -52.10 25.88 6.79
CA ASN A 74 -51.88 27.25 7.27
C ASN A 74 -51.53 27.19 8.76
N PHE A 75 -50.61 28.05 9.19
CA PHE A 75 -50.23 28.23 10.58
C PHE A 75 -50.51 29.67 10.98
N PHE A 76 -51.34 29.81 12.01
CA PHE A 76 -51.70 31.09 12.58
C PHE A 76 -51.31 31.13 14.05
N PHE A 77 -50.81 32.27 14.50
CA PHE A 77 -50.70 32.52 15.92
C PHE A 77 -50.96 33.98 16.26
N TRP A 78 -51.43 34.20 17.48
CA TRP A 78 -51.62 35.53 18.04
C TRP A 78 -50.65 35.72 19.19
N ASP A 79 -49.92 36.82 19.16
CA ASP A 79 -49.02 37.23 20.23
C ASP A 79 -49.24 38.70 20.57
N LYS A 80 -48.36 39.31 21.37
CA LYS A 80 -48.48 40.72 21.74
C LYS A 80 -48.40 41.70 20.56
N ASP A 81 -47.77 41.29 19.46
CA ASP A 81 -47.57 42.12 18.27
C ASP A 81 -48.74 42.00 17.28
N GLY A 82 -49.62 41.01 17.45
CA GLY A 82 -50.84 40.84 16.67
C GLY A 82 -51.02 39.44 16.13
N GLU A 83 -51.76 39.33 15.01
CA GLU A 83 -51.97 38.08 14.28
C GLU A 83 -50.86 37.85 13.26
N HIS A 84 -50.30 36.65 13.26
CA HIS A 84 -49.32 36.19 12.30
C HIS A 84 -49.88 34.99 11.53
N ASN A 85 -49.70 35.00 10.21
CA ASN A 85 -50.27 33.98 9.32
C ASN A 85 -49.23 33.53 8.28
N PHE A 86 -48.98 32.23 8.25
CA PHE A 86 -48.04 31.61 7.34
C PHE A 86 -48.69 30.47 6.57
N ARG A 87 -48.34 30.35 5.29
CA ARG A 87 -48.67 29.17 4.48
C ARG A 87 -47.52 28.19 4.57
N MET A 88 -47.76 27.02 5.16
CA MET A 88 -46.77 25.96 5.28
C MET A 88 -46.93 24.93 4.16
N LYS A 89 -45.85 24.68 3.40
CA LYS A 89 -45.78 23.66 2.36
C LYS A 89 -44.81 22.56 2.80
N VAL A 90 -45.36 21.39 3.13
CA VAL A 90 -44.58 20.21 3.50
C VAL A 90 -44.37 19.33 2.27
N ILE A 91 -43.11 19.07 1.93
CA ILE A 91 -42.73 18.22 0.79
C ILE A 91 -42.10 16.90 1.28
N PRO A 92 -42.29 15.78 0.56
CA PRO A 92 -41.58 14.55 0.89
C PRO A 92 -40.07 14.72 0.64
N LEU A 93 -39.24 14.03 1.43
CA LEU A 93 -37.82 13.88 1.13
C LEU A 93 -37.68 13.00 -0.12
N ASP A 94 -37.35 13.60 -1.27
CA ASP A 94 -37.15 12.85 -2.51
C ASP A 94 -35.75 12.23 -2.54
N ILE A 95 -35.60 11.13 -1.80
CA ILE A 95 -34.32 10.43 -1.69
C ILE A 95 -33.82 9.90 -3.03
N GLU A 96 -34.73 9.65 -3.98
CA GLU A 96 -34.39 9.17 -5.30
C GLU A 96 -33.83 10.28 -6.19
N TYR A 97 -34.38 11.49 -6.10
CA TYR A 97 -33.78 12.69 -6.69
C TYR A 97 -32.41 12.98 -6.09
N LEU A 98 -32.26 12.93 -4.76
CA LEU A 98 -30.97 13.11 -4.09
C LEU A 98 -29.96 12.06 -4.56
N ASN A 99 -30.35 10.80 -4.65
CA ASN A 99 -29.49 9.72 -5.14
C ASN A 99 -29.07 9.92 -6.60
N LYS A 100 -29.95 10.46 -7.46
CA LYS A 100 -29.57 10.85 -8.83
C LYS A 100 -28.51 11.95 -8.83
N GLN A 101 -28.57 12.92 -7.91
CA GLN A 101 -27.54 13.95 -7.78
C GLN A 101 -26.22 13.38 -7.27
N VAL A 102 -26.25 12.52 -6.24
CA VAL A 102 -25.06 11.83 -5.73
C VAL A 102 -24.39 11.01 -6.84
N LYS A 103 -25.15 10.24 -7.62
CA LYS A 103 -24.61 9.48 -8.77
C LYS A 103 -23.95 10.37 -9.82
N LYS A 104 -24.48 11.58 -10.08
CA LYS A 104 -23.85 12.55 -10.98
C LYS A 104 -22.51 13.05 -10.43
N ILE A 105 -22.45 13.36 -9.12
CA ILE A 105 -21.22 13.78 -8.44
C ILE A 105 -20.16 12.68 -8.54
N LEU A 106 -20.50 11.43 -8.22
CA LEU A 106 -19.59 10.29 -8.33
C LEU A 106 -19.01 10.15 -9.74
N LYS A 107 -19.86 10.32 -10.77
CA LYS A 107 -19.43 10.29 -12.17
C LYS A 107 -18.52 11.47 -12.53
N TYR A 108 -18.81 12.67 -12.04
CA TYR A 108 -17.99 13.87 -12.27
C TYR A 108 -16.60 13.75 -11.65
N LEU A 109 -16.51 13.15 -10.45
CA LEU A 109 -15.25 12.89 -9.76
C LEU A 109 -14.46 11.70 -10.35
N GLY A 110 -15.00 10.98 -11.34
CA GLY A 110 -14.34 9.82 -11.93
C GLY A 110 -14.29 8.59 -11.02
N LEU A 111 -15.12 8.54 -9.97
CA LEU A 111 -15.14 7.45 -8.99
C LEU A 111 -15.95 6.25 -9.49
N SER A 112 -15.47 5.59 -10.55
CA SER A 112 -16.19 4.49 -11.23
C SER A 112 -16.37 3.22 -10.39
N LYS A 113 -15.51 3.00 -9.39
CA LYS A 113 -15.58 1.87 -8.44
C LYS A 113 -16.49 2.15 -7.24
N VAL A 114 -17.10 3.33 -7.18
CA VAL A 114 -17.99 3.77 -6.09
C VAL A 114 -19.43 3.75 -6.57
N TYR A 115 -20.34 3.21 -5.75
CA TYR A 115 -21.76 3.09 -6.07
C TYR A 115 -22.63 3.43 -4.86
N THR A 116 -23.91 3.73 -5.12
CA THR A 116 -24.86 4.10 -4.09
C THR A 116 -25.87 2.99 -3.80
N LYS A 117 -26.28 2.87 -2.54
CA LYS A 117 -27.40 2.03 -2.10
C LYS A 117 -28.37 2.88 -1.28
N LEU A 118 -29.66 2.77 -1.56
CA LEU A 118 -30.71 3.48 -0.83
C LEU A 118 -31.11 2.70 0.43
N ILE A 119 -31.35 3.43 1.52
CA ILE A 119 -32.07 2.95 2.70
C ILE A 119 -33.34 3.82 2.80
N GLU A 120 -34.40 3.38 2.12
CA GLU A 120 -35.64 4.16 1.98
C GLU A 120 -36.33 4.42 3.32
N GLU A 121 -36.29 3.44 4.22
CA GLU A 121 -36.88 3.53 5.57
C GLU A 121 -36.25 4.63 6.43
N GLU A 122 -34.96 4.89 6.25
CA GLU A 122 -34.20 5.91 7.00
C GLU A 122 -34.03 7.22 6.21
N GLY A 123 -34.46 7.27 4.95
CA GLY A 123 -34.22 8.41 4.06
C GLY A 123 -32.72 8.67 3.82
N ARG A 124 -31.89 7.62 3.80
CA ARG A 124 -30.42 7.73 3.66
C ARG A 124 -29.87 7.09 2.39
N ILE A 125 -28.73 7.61 1.94
CA ILE A 125 -27.95 7.07 0.81
C ILE A 125 -26.62 6.56 1.37
N LEU A 126 -26.33 5.27 1.18
CA LEU A 126 -25.00 4.73 1.44
C LEU A 126 -24.13 4.90 0.19
N ILE A 127 -22.91 5.39 0.37
CA ILE A 127 -21.86 5.34 -0.65
C ILE A 127 -20.91 4.20 -0.30
N LEU A 128 -20.76 3.27 -1.22
CA LEU A 128 -20.00 2.03 -1.06
C LEU A 128 -18.98 1.88 -2.20
N GLY A 129 -17.98 1.04 -1.99
CA GLY A 129 -16.93 0.77 -2.99
C GLY A 129 -15.57 1.25 -2.55
N SER A 130 -14.69 1.51 -3.53
CA SER A 130 -13.30 1.85 -3.27
C SER A 130 -12.88 3.16 -3.96
N VAL A 131 -12.09 3.97 -3.27
CA VAL A 131 -11.50 5.23 -3.75
C VAL A 131 -9.99 5.11 -3.84
N GLY A 132 -9.34 5.86 -4.74
CA GLY A 132 -7.89 5.73 -4.96
C GLY A 132 -7.04 6.31 -3.83
N SER A 133 -7.53 7.32 -3.12
CA SER A 133 -6.76 8.04 -2.09
C SER A 133 -7.65 8.68 -1.02
N GLU A 134 -7.04 9.10 0.09
CA GLU A 134 -7.73 9.93 1.10
C GLU A 134 -8.15 11.30 0.51
N ASN A 135 -7.37 11.84 -0.42
CA ASN A 135 -7.74 13.08 -1.12
C ASN A 135 -9.03 12.92 -1.93
N ASP A 136 -9.29 11.73 -2.49
CA ASP A 136 -10.55 11.45 -3.18
C ASP A 136 -11.74 11.39 -2.22
N LYS A 137 -11.52 10.96 -0.96
CA LYS A 137 -12.54 11.06 0.09
C LYS A 137 -12.85 12.49 0.47
N VAL A 138 -11.82 13.33 0.61
CA VAL A 138 -12.00 14.76 0.88
C VAL A 138 -12.78 15.43 -0.25
N LYS A 139 -12.38 15.22 -1.51
CA LYS A 139 -13.11 15.73 -2.69
C LYS A 139 -14.54 15.23 -2.75
N LEU A 140 -14.78 13.95 -2.44
CA LEU A 140 -16.12 13.39 -2.37
C LEU A 140 -16.96 14.09 -1.31
N LYS A 141 -16.43 14.22 -0.09
CA LYS A 141 -17.10 14.91 1.02
C LYS A 141 -17.44 16.36 0.67
N ASP A 142 -16.48 17.09 0.10
CA ASP A 142 -16.65 18.48 -0.30
C ASP A 142 -17.67 18.64 -1.43
N ALA A 143 -17.64 17.74 -2.43
CA ALA A 143 -18.58 17.76 -3.55
C ALA A 143 -20.00 17.37 -3.14
N LEU A 144 -20.16 16.54 -2.10
CA LEU A 144 -21.47 16.24 -1.52
C LEU A 144 -22.07 17.47 -0.82
N GLY A 145 -21.24 18.30 -0.18
CA GLY A 145 -21.68 19.53 0.48
C GLY A 145 -22.88 19.28 1.41
N GLY A 146 -23.97 20.01 1.21
CA GLY A 146 -25.22 19.85 1.99
C GLY A 146 -25.94 18.50 1.80
N LEU A 147 -25.59 17.71 0.78
CA LEU A 147 -26.13 16.35 0.62
C LEU A 147 -25.55 15.39 1.65
N ALA A 148 -24.42 15.72 2.28
CA ALA A 148 -23.75 14.87 3.26
C ALA A 148 -24.63 14.51 4.46
N GLU A 149 -25.62 15.34 4.81
CA GLU A 149 -26.54 15.06 5.92
C GLU A 149 -27.40 13.80 5.70
N ASN A 150 -27.70 13.48 4.43
CA ASN A 150 -28.52 12.33 4.04
C ASN A 150 -27.66 11.20 3.44
N VAL A 151 -26.33 11.32 3.49
CA VAL A 151 -25.39 10.42 2.84
C VAL A 151 -24.40 9.87 3.86
N THR A 152 -24.24 8.54 3.91
CA THR A 152 -23.21 7.89 4.72
C THR A 152 -22.13 7.31 3.81
N ASP A 153 -20.91 7.84 3.92
CA ASP A 153 -19.75 7.35 3.20
C ASP A 153 -19.13 6.14 3.90
N LEU A 154 -19.17 4.99 3.23
CA LEU A 154 -18.58 3.72 3.67
C LEU A 154 -17.51 3.23 2.68
N THR A 155 -16.95 4.14 1.87
CA THR A 155 -15.90 3.82 0.90
C THR A 155 -14.59 3.43 1.59
N LYS A 156 -13.86 2.51 0.95
CA LYS A 156 -12.53 2.07 1.38
C LYS A 156 -11.47 2.65 0.46
N ILE A 157 -10.27 2.93 0.98
CA ILE A 157 -9.15 3.32 0.11
C ILE A 157 -8.59 2.05 -0.54
N GLU A 158 -8.40 2.09 -1.84
CA GLU A 158 -7.73 1.05 -2.61
C GLU A 158 -6.24 1.08 -2.27
N GLU A 159 -5.79 0.08 -1.51
CA GLU A 159 -4.37 -0.03 -1.16
C GLU A 159 -3.58 -0.47 -2.41
N GLU A 160 -2.72 0.40 -2.91
CA GLU A 160 -1.76 0.01 -3.94
C GLU A 160 -0.74 -0.95 -3.31
N VAL A 161 -0.88 -2.23 -3.66
CA VAL A 161 0.04 -3.25 -3.19
C VAL A 161 1.27 -3.26 -4.09
N LEU A 162 2.42 -2.92 -3.51
CA LEU A 162 3.70 -3.05 -4.17
C LEU A 162 4.28 -4.45 -3.93
N VAL A 163 5.02 -4.96 -4.89
CA VAL A 163 5.71 -6.25 -4.81
C VAL A 163 7.18 -6.03 -5.15
N GLU A 164 8.07 -6.40 -4.23
CA GLU A 164 9.50 -6.54 -4.49
C GLU A 164 9.77 -7.96 -4.99
N ILE A 165 10.52 -8.07 -6.08
CA ILE A 165 11.00 -9.35 -6.59
C ILE A 165 12.52 -9.35 -6.51
N SER A 166 13.05 -10.32 -5.76
CA SER A 166 14.48 -10.59 -5.66
C SER A 166 14.81 -11.81 -6.52
N VAL A 167 15.76 -11.67 -7.43
CA VAL A 167 16.30 -12.78 -8.23
C VAL A 167 17.77 -12.96 -7.84
N GLU A 168 18.19 -14.21 -7.64
CA GLU A 168 19.59 -14.54 -7.35
C GLU A 168 20.08 -15.55 -8.39
N VAL A 169 21.23 -15.26 -8.98
CA VAL A 169 21.86 -16.13 -9.99
C VAL A 169 23.11 -16.73 -9.36
N LEU A 170 23.16 -18.05 -9.30
CA LEU A 170 24.17 -18.85 -8.62
C LEU A 170 24.83 -19.79 -9.61
N GLU A 171 26.12 -20.01 -9.48
CA GLU A 171 26.84 -21.08 -10.14
C GLU A 171 27.21 -22.11 -9.08
N LEU A 172 26.77 -23.36 -9.24
CA LEU A 172 26.93 -24.43 -8.26
C LEU A 172 27.70 -25.61 -8.86
N THR A 173 28.63 -26.16 -8.10
CA THR A 173 29.27 -27.44 -8.43
C THR A 173 28.30 -28.61 -8.21
N THR A 174 28.66 -29.79 -8.73
CA THR A 174 27.84 -31.00 -8.57
C THR A 174 27.68 -31.46 -7.11
N GLY A 175 28.65 -31.15 -6.24
CA GLY A 175 28.58 -31.39 -4.78
C GLY A 175 27.56 -30.49 -4.08
N ALA A 176 27.65 -29.16 -4.31
CA ALA A 176 26.78 -28.16 -3.71
C ALA A 176 25.28 -28.38 -3.96
N LYS A 177 24.91 -28.90 -5.15
CA LYS A 177 23.52 -29.21 -5.51
C LYS A 177 22.84 -30.17 -4.54
N ARG A 178 23.58 -31.19 -4.06
CA ARG A 178 23.07 -32.19 -3.13
C ARG A 178 22.92 -31.64 -1.72
N GLU A 179 23.81 -30.73 -1.31
CA GLU A 179 23.80 -30.11 0.03
C GLU A 179 22.66 -29.07 0.18
N LEU A 180 22.28 -28.39 -0.92
CA LEU A 180 21.12 -27.47 -0.95
C LEU A 180 19.75 -28.16 -1.06
N GLY A 181 19.70 -29.49 -1.18
CA GLY A 181 18.45 -30.24 -1.15
C GLY A 181 17.62 -30.22 -2.44
N PHE A 182 18.20 -29.84 -3.59
CA PHE A 182 17.52 -29.92 -4.88
C PHE A 182 17.24 -31.38 -5.27
N LYS A 183 15.96 -31.80 -5.23
CA LYS A 183 15.53 -33.14 -5.67
C LYS A 183 15.13 -33.11 -7.14
N TRP A 184 15.84 -33.87 -7.97
CA TRP A 184 15.49 -34.06 -9.38
C TRP A 184 14.37 -35.11 -9.52
N PRO A 185 13.31 -34.87 -10.29
CA PRO A 185 12.33 -35.91 -10.60
C PRO A 185 13.00 -36.97 -11.48
N THR A 186 13.09 -38.21 -10.99
CA THR A 186 13.77 -39.33 -11.67
C THR A 186 12.87 -40.08 -12.66
N THR A 187 11.60 -39.67 -12.83
CA THR A 187 10.63 -40.35 -13.71
C THR A 187 9.69 -39.34 -14.37
N VAL A 188 9.72 -39.25 -15.70
CA VAL A 188 8.73 -38.54 -16.52
C VAL A 188 7.71 -39.57 -17.02
N THR A 189 6.51 -39.58 -16.44
CA THR A 189 5.43 -40.49 -16.87
C THR A 189 4.59 -39.80 -17.95
N LEU A 190 4.76 -40.21 -19.21
CA LEU A 190 3.86 -39.81 -20.31
C LEU A 190 2.59 -40.66 -20.22
N THR A 191 1.45 -40.04 -19.91
CA THR A 191 0.15 -40.71 -19.86
C THR A 191 -0.72 -40.19 -21.00
N GLU A 192 -1.09 -41.07 -21.94
CA GLU A 192 -2.07 -40.77 -23.01
C GLU A 192 -3.49 -40.61 -22.44
N PRO A 193 -4.36 -39.76 -23.03
CA PRO A 193 -5.66 -39.45 -22.44
C PRO A 193 -6.75 -40.43 -22.92
N ALA A 194 -7.23 -41.29 -22.02
CA ALA A 194 -8.53 -41.95 -22.16
C ALA A 194 -9.36 -41.71 -20.88
N GLY A 195 -10.51 -41.05 -21.04
CA GLY A 195 -11.19 -40.33 -19.97
C GLY A 195 -11.91 -41.15 -18.89
N ARG A 196 -11.85 -40.65 -17.64
CA ARG A 196 -12.98 -40.44 -16.71
C ARG A 196 -12.48 -39.87 -15.36
N TRP A 197 -12.90 -38.64 -15.06
CA TRP A 197 -13.19 -37.99 -13.76
C TRP A 197 -12.41 -38.42 -12.50
N GLY A 198 -11.49 -37.56 -12.04
CA GLY A 198 -10.94 -37.59 -10.66
C GLY A 198 -9.73 -36.66 -10.46
N THR A 199 -9.90 -35.59 -9.68
CA THR A 199 -8.91 -34.61 -9.15
C THR A 199 -8.16 -33.72 -10.16
N LEU A 200 -8.32 -32.39 -9.99
CA LEU A 200 -7.67 -31.33 -10.75
C LEU A 200 -6.14 -31.33 -10.53
N ALA A 201 -5.43 -31.98 -11.46
CA ALA A 201 -4.03 -31.73 -11.79
C ALA A 201 -3.92 -30.41 -12.57
N GLY A 202 -2.95 -29.57 -12.23
CA GLY A 202 -2.83 -28.24 -12.83
C GLY A 202 -1.59 -27.44 -12.44
N MET A 203 -0.42 -28.07 -12.44
CA MET A 203 0.87 -27.43 -12.70
C MET A 203 1.79 -28.44 -13.41
N PRO A 204 2.59 -28.06 -14.41
CA PRO A 204 3.63 -28.93 -14.94
C PRO A 204 4.65 -29.22 -13.84
N ASP A 205 5.01 -30.49 -13.69
CA ASP A 205 5.91 -31.07 -12.70
C ASP A 205 7.41 -30.70 -12.96
N ALA A 206 7.65 -29.48 -13.45
CA ALA A 206 8.95 -28.97 -13.91
C ALA A 206 9.46 -27.77 -13.07
N LEU A 207 8.84 -27.48 -11.92
CA LEU A 207 9.21 -26.37 -11.05
C LEU A 207 9.68 -26.88 -9.68
N PHE A 208 10.91 -26.52 -9.32
CA PHE A 208 11.61 -26.97 -8.12
C PHE A 208 11.08 -26.25 -6.86
N ARG A 209 10.34 -26.95 -5.99
CA ARG A 209 9.92 -26.40 -4.69
C ARG A 209 10.92 -26.77 -3.60
N VAL A 210 11.54 -25.76 -2.97
CA VAL A 210 12.36 -25.92 -1.75
C VAL A 210 11.41 -25.87 -0.56
N THR A 211 10.89 -27.02 -0.13
CA THR A 211 9.66 -27.08 0.69
C THR A 211 9.83 -26.75 2.18
N ASP A 212 11.03 -26.55 2.73
CA ASP A 212 11.19 -26.53 4.20
C ASP A 212 12.18 -25.48 4.76
N TRP A 213 12.68 -24.54 3.95
CA TRP A 213 13.77 -23.66 4.38
C TRP A 213 13.29 -22.21 4.55
N THR A 214 13.53 -21.62 5.72
CA THR A 214 13.43 -20.17 5.91
C THR A 214 14.50 -19.45 5.08
N ARG A 215 14.26 -18.20 4.65
CA ARG A 215 15.24 -17.41 3.89
C ARG A 215 16.61 -17.34 4.59
N ALA A 216 16.62 -17.21 5.92
CA ALA A 216 17.84 -17.17 6.72
C ALA A 216 18.63 -18.49 6.68
N THR A 217 17.96 -19.64 6.66
CA THR A 217 18.62 -20.96 6.58
C THR A 217 19.18 -21.24 5.19
N PHE A 218 18.51 -20.78 4.13
CA PHE A 218 19.06 -20.85 2.77
C PHE A 218 20.29 -19.97 2.61
N GLU A 219 20.24 -18.72 3.07
CA GLU A 219 21.37 -17.77 3.02
C GLU A 219 22.59 -18.31 3.80
N ALA A 220 22.39 -18.88 5.00
CA ALA A 220 23.48 -19.46 5.80
C ALA A 220 24.17 -20.66 5.12
N ASN A 221 23.40 -21.55 4.48
CA ASN A 221 23.94 -22.70 3.75
C ASN A 221 24.63 -22.28 2.44
N LEU A 222 24.06 -21.32 1.73
CA LEU A 222 24.69 -20.73 0.55
C LEU A 222 26.03 -20.09 0.90
N ASP A 223 26.10 -19.33 1.99
CA ASP A 223 27.35 -18.71 2.46
C ASP A 223 28.43 -19.74 2.82
N LEU A 224 28.04 -20.89 3.37
CA LEU A 224 28.96 -22.01 3.62
C LEU A 224 29.50 -22.62 2.34
N LEU A 225 28.65 -22.83 1.33
CA LEU A 225 29.06 -23.36 0.04
C LEU A 225 29.94 -22.38 -0.73
N ILE A 226 29.67 -21.08 -0.64
CA ILE A 226 30.53 -20.03 -1.18
C ILE A 226 31.91 -20.08 -0.52
N LYS A 227 31.97 -20.21 0.82
CA LYS A 227 33.23 -20.34 1.56
C LYS A 227 34.02 -21.60 1.20
N LYS A 228 33.34 -22.70 0.89
CA LYS A 228 33.96 -23.96 0.41
C LYS A 228 34.40 -23.88 -1.06
N GLY A 229 34.04 -22.83 -1.79
CA GLY A 229 34.30 -22.70 -3.23
C GLY A 229 33.37 -23.52 -4.12
N GLU A 230 32.34 -24.13 -3.54
CA GLU A 230 31.41 -25.03 -4.24
C GLU A 230 30.20 -24.29 -4.84
N ALA A 231 30.00 -23.02 -4.47
CA ALA A 231 28.99 -22.12 -5.00
C ALA A 231 29.59 -20.74 -5.29
N ARG A 232 29.10 -20.06 -6.33
CA ARG A 232 29.49 -18.70 -6.67
C ARG A 232 28.24 -17.87 -6.98
N LEU A 233 28.05 -16.78 -6.24
CA LEU A 233 27.00 -15.81 -6.54
C LEU A 233 27.43 -14.94 -7.72
N LEU A 234 26.62 -14.92 -8.78
CA LEU A 234 26.88 -14.11 -9.97
C LEU A 234 26.21 -12.75 -9.86
N SER A 235 24.96 -12.70 -9.39
CA SER A 235 24.18 -11.47 -9.31
C SER A 235 22.98 -11.58 -8.39
N ARG A 236 22.50 -10.42 -7.90
CA ARG A 236 21.26 -10.28 -7.10
C ARG A 236 20.41 -9.06 -7.52
N PRO A 237 19.87 -9.04 -8.74
CA PRO A 237 18.98 -7.96 -9.15
C PRO A 237 17.68 -7.95 -8.32
N ARG A 238 17.20 -6.74 -8.02
CA ARG A 238 15.93 -6.49 -7.32
C ARG A 238 15.13 -5.45 -8.07
N ILE A 239 13.82 -5.65 -8.12
CA ILE A 239 12.89 -4.70 -8.73
C ILE A 239 11.61 -4.64 -7.91
N VAL A 240 11.07 -3.44 -7.77
CA VAL A 240 9.78 -3.20 -7.12
C VAL A 240 8.79 -2.73 -8.18
N CYS A 241 7.60 -3.32 -8.18
CA CYS A 241 6.53 -2.86 -9.05
C CYS A 241 5.15 -3.01 -8.40
N GLN A 242 4.16 -2.35 -8.98
CA GLN A 242 2.78 -2.42 -8.52
C GLN A 242 2.16 -3.76 -8.94
N SER A 243 1.32 -4.33 -8.06
CA SER A 243 0.52 -5.51 -8.39
C SER A 243 -0.33 -5.26 -9.65
N GLY A 244 -0.24 -6.18 -10.62
CA GLY A 244 -0.91 -6.15 -11.91
C GLY A 244 -0.22 -5.29 -12.97
N ARG A 245 0.99 -4.76 -12.70
CA ARG A 245 1.76 -3.95 -13.64
C ARG A 245 3.06 -4.65 -14.04
N GLU A 246 3.35 -4.60 -15.33
CA GLU A 246 4.61 -5.08 -15.88
C GLU A 246 5.77 -4.16 -15.50
N ALA A 247 6.93 -4.76 -15.25
CA ALA A 247 8.17 -4.09 -14.91
C ALA A 247 9.34 -4.77 -15.61
N GLU A 248 10.28 -3.96 -16.10
CA GLU A 248 11.47 -4.42 -16.80
C GLU A 248 12.73 -3.87 -16.12
N LEU A 249 13.75 -4.73 -15.99
CA LEU A 249 15.07 -4.37 -15.49
C LEU A 249 16.13 -4.96 -16.41
N LEU A 250 17.02 -4.11 -16.93
CA LEU A 250 18.23 -4.53 -17.61
C LEU A 250 19.45 -4.13 -16.78
N VAL A 251 20.30 -5.10 -16.45
CA VAL A 251 21.60 -4.89 -15.80
C VAL A 251 22.68 -5.43 -16.73
N GLY A 252 23.36 -4.53 -17.44
CA GLY A 252 24.38 -4.91 -18.42
C GLY A 252 24.80 -3.74 -19.31
N GLY A 253 25.10 -4.03 -20.57
CA GLY A 253 25.54 -3.04 -21.54
C GLY A 253 25.20 -3.43 -22.96
N GLU A 254 25.77 -2.73 -23.93
CA GLU A 254 25.59 -3.03 -25.35
C GLU A 254 26.93 -3.41 -25.98
N VAL A 255 26.89 -4.37 -26.90
CA VAL A 255 28.04 -4.76 -27.71
C VAL A 255 27.77 -4.42 -29.18
N PRO A 256 28.69 -3.73 -29.87
CA PRO A 256 28.54 -3.43 -31.28
C PRO A 256 28.79 -4.69 -32.12
N ILE A 257 27.88 -4.95 -33.04
CA ILE A 257 27.95 -5.97 -34.07
C ILE A 257 28.15 -5.26 -35.40
N ILE A 258 29.30 -5.51 -36.02
CA ILE A 258 29.65 -4.93 -37.31
C ILE A 258 29.13 -5.86 -38.41
N THR A 259 28.30 -5.32 -39.30
CA THR A 259 27.82 -6.02 -40.50
C THR A 259 28.34 -5.28 -41.74
N THR A 260 29.09 -6.00 -42.57
CA THR A 260 29.59 -5.44 -43.84
C THR A 260 28.64 -5.88 -44.95
N GLN A 261 28.08 -4.92 -45.69
CA GLN A 261 27.32 -5.19 -46.91
C GLN A 261 28.15 -4.78 -48.11
N THR A 262 28.48 -5.75 -48.96
CA THR A 262 29.15 -5.49 -50.24
C THR A 262 28.09 -5.12 -51.28
N VAL A 263 28.07 -3.87 -51.70
CA VAL A 263 27.16 -3.40 -52.77
C VAL A 263 27.75 -3.81 -54.11
N SER A 264 27.16 -4.80 -54.77
CA SER A 264 27.62 -5.29 -56.08
C SER A 264 27.15 -4.34 -57.19
N GLY A 265 28.07 -3.58 -57.80
CA GLY A 265 27.84 -2.68 -58.93
C GLY A 265 29.10 -1.91 -59.37
N VAL A 266 29.10 -1.34 -60.57
CA VAL A 266 30.23 -0.52 -61.08
C VAL A 266 30.33 0.76 -60.24
N GLY A 267 31.34 0.81 -59.34
CA GLY A 267 31.52 1.88 -58.35
C GLY A 267 31.04 1.55 -56.93
N GLY A 268 30.69 0.30 -56.63
CA GLY A 268 30.28 -0.13 -55.28
C GLY A 268 31.43 -0.13 -54.28
N GLY A 269 31.30 0.61 -53.19
CA GLY A 269 32.17 0.53 -52.01
C GLY A 269 31.56 -0.37 -50.93
N ASP A 270 32.39 -0.91 -50.05
CA ASP A 270 31.93 -1.65 -48.88
C ASP A 270 31.21 -0.70 -47.92
N SER A 271 29.95 -1.01 -47.60
CA SER A 271 29.19 -0.29 -46.57
C SER A 271 29.27 -1.06 -45.26
N THR A 272 29.83 -0.42 -44.23
CA THR A 272 29.92 -0.99 -42.88
C THR A 272 28.79 -0.42 -42.03
N GLN A 273 27.90 -1.28 -41.55
CA GLN A 273 26.82 -0.93 -40.62
C GLN A 273 27.14 -1.48 -39.23
N VAL A 274 26.93 -0.67 -38.20
CA VAL A 274 27.12 -1.07 -36.79
C VAL A 274 25.76 -1.17 -36.12
N GLU A 275 25.42 -2.34 -35.58
CA GLU A 275 24.21 -2.60 -34.79
C GLU A 275 24.60 -2.87 -33.34
N TYR A 276 23.97 -2.21 -32.38
CA TYR A 276 24.23 -2.45 -30.96
C TYR A 276 23.26 -3.50 -30.40
N LYS A 277 23.80 -4.49 -29.68
CA LYS A 277 23.01 -5.55 -29.07
C LYS A 277 23.20 -5.56 -27.56
N GLU A 278 22.10 -5.49 -26.82
CA GLU A 278 22.11 -5.58 -25.35
C GLU A 278 22.64 -6.94 -24.88
N TYR A 279 23.43 -6.92 -23.81
CA TYR A 279 23.82 -8.08 -23.03
C TYR A 279 23.71 -7.80 -21.52
N GLY A 280 23.75 -8.84 -20.70
CA GLY A 280 23.58 -8.78 -19.25
C GLY A 280 22.34 -9.51 -18.78
N ILE A 281 21.77 -9.08 -17.66
CA ILE A 281 20.60 -9.68 -17.03
C ILE A 281 19.37 -8.83 -17.33
N LYS A 282 18.44 -9.39 -18.09
CA LYS A 282 17.17 -8.79 -18.45
C LYS A 282 16.04 -9.52 -17.73
N LEU A 283 15.35 -8.81 -16.85
CA LEU A 283 14.17 -9.28 -16.14
C LEU A 283 12.94 -8.58 -16.68
N ASN A 284 11.91 -9.34 -17.00
CA ASN A 284 10.59 -8.84 -17.29
C ASN A 284 9.60 -9.59 -16.38
N ILE A 285 8.89 -8.83 -15.56
CA ILE A 285 8.05 -9.35 -14.49
C ILE A 285 6.67 -8.72 -14.53
N ASN A 286 5.66 -9.52 -14.21
CA ASN A 286 4.30 -9.04 -13.98
C ASN A 286 3.71 -9.79 -12.78
N PRO A 287 3.86 -9.24 -11.54
CA PRO A 287 3.29 -9.84 -10.35
C PRO A 287 1.85 -9.40 -10.16
N GLN A 288 1.01 -10.30 -9.69
CA GLN A 288 -0.36 -10.03 -9.28
C GLN A 288 -0.59 -10.64 -7.90
N VAL A 289 -0.90 -9.78 -6.92
CA VAL A 289 -1.25 -10.21 -5.57
C VAL A 289 -2.70 -10.70 -5.55
N LEU A 290 -2.89 -11.91 -5.06
CA LEU A 290 -4.19 -12.57 -4.90
C LEU A 290 -4.65 -12.52 -3.45
N ASP A 291 -5.92 -12.85 -3.24
CA ASP A 291 -6.50 -13.01 -1.91
C ASP A 291 -5.68 -14.02 -1.09
N LYS A 292 -5.48 -13.72 0.20
CA LYS A 292 -4.66 -14.48 1.16
C LYS A 292 -3.14 -14.34 1.02
N GLY A 293 -2.64 -13.34 0.28
CA GLY A 293 -1.21 -13.01 0.25
C GLY A 293 -0.36 -13.92 -0.63
N LYS A 294 -0.98 -14.61 -1.58
CA LYS A 294 -0.29 -15.31 -2.66
C LYS A 294 0.05 -14.33 -3.78
N VAL A 295 1.19 -14.51 -4.43
CA VAL A 295 1.63 -13.73 -5.58
C VAL A 295 1.65 -14.65 -6.80
N GLN A 296 0.77 -14.38 -7.76
CA GLN A 296 0.92 -14.92 -9.11
C GLN A 296 2.00 -14.11 -9.81
N LEU A 297 2.98 -14.78 -10.40
CA LEU A 297 4.10 -14.12 -11.07
C LEU A 297 4.29 -14.69 -12.46
N SER A 298 4.20 -13.82 -13.47
CA SER A 298 4.75 -14.09 -14.80
C SER A 298 6.16 -13.52 -14.86
N LEU A 299 7.14 -14.36 -15.16
CA LEU A 299 8.57 -14.01 -15.16
C LEU A 299 9.22 -14.45 -16.47
N LYS A 300 9.97 -13.53 -17.07
CA LYS A 300 10.95 -13.81 -18.12
C LYS A 300 12.31 -13.28 -17.69
N VAL A 301 13.28 -14.18 -17.56
CA VAL A 301 14.68 -13.88 -17.24
C VAL A 301 15.54 -14.25 -18.44
N GLU A 302 16.34 -13.31 -18.92
CA GLU A 302 17.38 -13.53 -19.92
C GLU A 302 18.73 -13.13 -19.32
N ILE A 303 19.70 -14.03 -19.38
CA ILE A 303 21.08 -13.79 -18.96
C ILE A 303 21.94 -13.94 -20.19
N SER A 304 22.72 -12.91 -20.48
CA SER A 304 23.57 -12.84 -21.65
C SER A 304 24.97 -12.38 -21.30
N GLU A 305 25.96 -13.08 -21.83
CA GLU A 305 27.38 -12.86 -21.59
C GLU A 305 28.09 -12.67 -22.92
N VAL A 306 28.98 -11.69 -22.99
CA VAL A 306 29.85 -11.44 -24.14
C VAL A 306 31.11 -12.28 -23.97
N GLY A 307 31.39 -13.16 -24.93
CA GLY A 307 32.63 -13.92 -24.99
C GLY A 307 33.79 -13.12 -25.58
N GLU A 308 34.97 -13.75 -25.61
CA GLU A 308 36.16 -13.13 -26.17
C GLU A 308 36.00 -12.83 -27.67
N ALA A 309 36.58 -11.72 -28.12
CA ALA A 309 36.50 -11.31 -29.51
C ALA A 309 37.21 -12.32 -30.42
N GLU A 310 36.47 -12.93 -31.33
CA GLU A 310 37.01 -13.77 -32.39
C GLU A 310 37.38 -12.90 -33.59
N THR A 311 38.62 -13.04 -34.05
CA THR A 311 39.08 -12.35 -35.27
C THR A 311 38.56 -13.10 -36.49
N LEU A 312 37.81 -12.41 -37.34
CA LEU A 312 37.37 -12.91 -38.63
C LEU A 312 38.33 -12.42 -39.73
N GLY A 313 38.59 -13.28 -40.70
CA GLY A 313 39.50 -13.00 -41.83
C GLY A 313 40.84 -13.74 -41.72
N ASP A 314 41.80 -13.33 -42.54
CA ASP A 314 43.16 -13.85 -42.52
C ASP A 314 43.86 -13.43 -41.21
N PRO A 315 44.53 -14.33 -40.48
CA PRO A 315 45.31 -13.98 -39.28
C PRO A 315 46.30 -12.84 -39.48
N ASP A 316 46.86 -12.70 -40.69
CA ASP A 316 47.83 -11.65 -41.04
C ASP A 316 47.16 -10.37 -41.59
N ALA A 317 45.85 -10.40 -41.86
CA ALA A 317 45.05 -9.27 -42.35
C ALA A 317 43.57 -9.39 -41.88
N PRO A 318 43.28 -9.11 -40.60
CA PRO A 318 41.96 -9.32 -40.02
C PRO A 318 40.92 -8.35 -40.61
N THR A 319 39.76 -8.88 -40.99
CA THR A 319 38.68 -8.12 -41.63
C THR A 319 37.59 -7.66 -40.65
N ALA A 320 37.38 -8.37 -39.53
CA ALA A 320 36.43 -7.98 -38.49
C ALA A 320 36.72 -8.63 -37.14
N LYS A 321 36.07 -8.13 -36.08
CA LYS A 321 35.98 -8.79 -34.77
C LYS A 321 34.53 -9.20 -34.51
N ALA A 322 34.31 -10.46 -34.20
CA ALA A 322 33.02 -11.00 -33.78
C ALA A 322 33.01 -11.24 -32.27
N TYR A 323 31.94 -10.81 -31.60
CA TYR A 323 31.76 -11.04 -30.17
C TYR A 323 30.66 -12.09 -29.99
N PRO A 324 30.97 -13.33 -29.59
CA PRO A 324 29.94 -14.34 -29.36
C PRO A 324 29.10 -13.95 -28.13
N LEU A 325 27.77 -13.90 -28.28
CA LEU A 325 26.85 -13.72 -27.15
C LEU A 325 26.28 -15.08 -26.74
N THR A 326 26.59 -15.51 -25.51
CA THR A 326 25.93 -16.67 -24.90
C THR A 326 24.66 -16.19 -24.20
N LYS A 327 23.51 -16.80 -24.49
CA LYS A 327 22.22 -16.45 -23.89
C LYS A 327 21.62 -17.63 -23.12
N ARG A 328 21.00 -17.33 -21.97
CA ARG A 328 20.26 -18.28 -21.13
C ARG A 328 18.92 -17.66 -20.74
N ASN A 329 17.84 -18.27 -21.21
CA ASN A 329 16.51 -17.70 -21.11
C ASN A 329 15.56 -18.62 -20.34
N VAL A 330 14.80 -18.05 -19.42
CA VAL A 330 13.79 -18.72 -18.61
C VAL A 330 12.51 -17.93 -18.70
N SER A 331 11.39 -18.59 -19.03
CA SER A 331 10.06 -17.98 -19.09
C SER A 331 9.08 -18.91 -18.38
N THR A 332 8.43 -18.42 -17.33
CA THR A 332 7.53 -19.23 -16.52
C THR A 332 6.43 -18.39 -15.88
N GLN A 333 5.35 -19.06 -15.48
CA GLN A 333 4.29 -18.47 -14.68
C GLN A 333 4.02 -19.37 -13.48
N LEU A 334 4.00 -18.79 -12.29
CA LEU A 334 3.99 -19.54 -11.03
C LEU A 334 3.25 -18.77 -9.93
N TYR A 335 2.90 -19.48 -8.87
CA TYR A 335 2.27 -18.91 -7.68
C TYR A 335 3.18 -19.15 -6.50
N LEU A 336 3.48 -18.09 -5.74
CA LEU A 336 4.35 -18.13 -4.56
C LEU A 336 3.68 -17.45 -3.38
N ASP A 337 3.99 -17.93 -2.19
CA ASP A 337 3.65 -17.23 -0.95
C ASP A 337 4.61 -16.05 -0.71
N ASP A 338 4.18 -15.05 0.07
CA ASP A 338 5.02 -13.90 0.45
C ASP A 338 6.32 -14.36 1.14
N GLY A 339 7.46 -14.08 0.53
CA GLY A 339 8.78 -14.48 1.00
C GLY A 339 9.22 -15.91 0.63
N GLU A 340 8.42 -16.68 -0.11
CA GLU A 340 8.78 -18.04 -0.55
C GLU A 340 9.92 -17.99 -1.58
N ILE A 341 10.94 -18.84 -1.38
CA ILE A 341 12.06 -18.95 -2.32
C ILE A 341 11.79 -20.12 -3.27
N LEU A 342 11.81 -19.85 -4.57
CA LEU A 342 11.67 -20.85 -5.61
C LEU A 342 12.90 -20.88 -6.51
N ALA A 343 13.41 -22.06 -6.83
CA ALA A 343 14.42 -22.22 -7.86
C ALA A 343 13.76 -22.56 -9.20
N ILE A 344 14.11 -21.82 -10.26
CA ILE A 344 13.39 -21.85 -11.55
C ILE A 344 14.20 -22.58 -12.64
N GLY A 345 15.46 -22.96 -12.38
CA GLY A 345 16.18 -23.83 -13.32
C GLY A 345 17.64 -24.11 -12.94
N GLY A 346 18.14 -25.23 -13.48
CA GLY A 346 19.54 -25.67 -13.51
C GLY A 346 19.87 -26.18 -14.93
N LEU A 347 20.83 -25.57 -15.63
CA LEU A 347 21.25 -26.04 -16.97
C LEU A 347 22.31 -27.13 -16.83
N ILE A 348 21.93 -28.39 -17.07
CA ILE A 348 22.87 -29.52 -17.11
C ILE A 348 23.58 -29.50 -18.47
N LYS A 349 24.88 -29.21 -18.49
CA LYS A 349 25.72 -29.38 -19.69
C LYS A 349 26.67 -30.56 -19.46
N GLN A 350 26.22 -31.78 -19.77
CA GLN A 350 27.11 -32.93 -19.83
C GLN A 350 27.76 -32.98 -21.21
N LYS A 351 29.06 -32.64 -21.29
CA LYS A 351 29.90 -32.94 -22.45
C LYS A 351 30.91 -34.01 -22.05
N SER A 352 30.78 -35.20 -22.64
CA SER A 352 31.77 -36.28 -22.48
C SER A 352 32.53 -36.44 -23.80
N ASP A 353 33.79 -36.01 -23.82
CA ASP A 353 34.69 -36.30 -24.93
C ASP A 353 35.50 -37.56 -24.53
N GLU A 354 35.33 -38.64 -25.27
CA GLU A 354 36.12 -39.86 -25.10
C GLU A 354 37.22 -39.89 -26.15
N ASP A 355 38.47 -39.69 -25.72
CA ASP A 355 39.64 -39.91 -26.59
C ASP A 355 40.21 -41.31 -26.33
N LEU A 356 40.23 -42.14 -27.37
CA LEU A 356 40.73 -43.51 -27.34
C LEU A 356 41.98 -43.63 -28.18
N GLN A 357 43.14 -43.49 -27.55
CA GLN A 357 44.42 -43.82 -28.17
C GLN A 357 44.64 -45.32 -28.07
N ARG A 358 44.75 -46.00 -29.22
CA ARG A 358 45.02 -47.43 -29.29
C ARG A 358 46.20 -47.71 -30.22
N PHE A 359 47.07 -48.62 -29.80
CA PHE A 359 48.06 -49.18 -30.71
C PHE A 359 47.32 -50.06 -31.74
N PRO A 360 47.56 -49.93 -33.05
CA PRO A 360 46.93 -50.81 -34.02
C PRO A 360 47.26 -52.28 -33.69
N TRP A 361 46.40 -53.23 -34.09
CA TRP A 361 46.52 -54.70 -33.91
C TRP A 361 46.56 -55.23 -32.46
N LEU A 362 47.46 -54.75 -31.61
CA LEU A 362 47.68 -55.23 -30.23
C LEU A 362 46.50 -54.88 -29.31
N ALA A 363 45.83 -53.77 -29.58
CA ALA A 363 44.66 -53.34 -28.84
C ALA A 363 43.48 -54.32 -28.96
N ASP A 364 43.41 -55.15 -29.99
CA ASP A 364 42.22 -56.00 -30.27
C ASP A 364 42.36 -57.44 -29.75
N ILE A 365 43.46 -57.77 -29.05
CA ILE A 365 43.69 -59.08 -28.44
C ILE A 365 42.79 -59.24 -27.20
N PRO A 366 42.00 -60.33 -27.09
CA PRO A 366 41.23 -60.62 -25.88
C PRO A 366 42.16 -60.69 -24.66
N ILE A 367 41.74 -60.11 -23.52
CA ILE A 367 42.48 -60.08 -22.24
C ILE A 367 43.70 -59.14 -22.26
N LEU A 368 44.56 -59.19 -23.28
CA LEU A 368 45.81 -58.41 -23.34
C LEU A 368 45.66 -57.01 -23.96
N GLY A 369 44.64 -56.79 -24.79
CA GLY A 369 44.42 -55.51 -25.47
C GLY A 369 44.12 -54.33 -24.56
N ALA A 370 43.72 -54.59 -23.31
CA ALA A 370 43.47 -53.56 -22.30
C ALA A 370 44.74 -52.78 -21.89
N PHE A 371 45.92 -53.39 -21.99
CA PHE A 371 47.21 -52.73 -21.69
C PHE A 371 47.71 -51.83 -22.84
N PHE A 372 47.13 -51.97 -24.04
CA PHE A 372 47.53 -51.26 -25.26
C PHE A 372 46.46 -50.27 -25.76
N ARG A 373 45.45 -49.99 -24.93
CA ARG A 373 44.42 -48.96 -25.13
C ARG A 373 44.55 -47.96 -23.98
N HIS A 374 44.76 -46.69 -24.30
CA HIS A 374 44.68 -45.59 -23.35
C HIS A 374 43.35 -44.86 -23.58
N LYS A 375 42.43 -44.99 -22.62
CA LYS A 375 41.14 -44.27 -22.64
C LYS A 375 41.27 -43.05 -21.74
N THR A 376 41.30 -41.86 -22.35
CA THR A 376 41.18 -40.60 -21.61
C THR A 376 39.73 -40.17 -21.70
N THR A 377 38.95 -40.42 -20.64
CA THR A 377 37.61 -39.84 -20.52
C THR A 377 37.75 -38.42 -19.99
N LEU A 378 37.64 -37.44 -20.87
CA LEU A 378 37.51 -36.04 -20.47
C LEU A 378 36.04 -35.81 -20.09
N LYS A 379 35.76 -35.84 -18.77
CA LYS A 379 34.54 -35.29 -18.21
C LYS A 379 34.82 -33.82 -17.87
N GLY A 380 34.15 -32.91 -18.56
CA GLY A 380 34.37 -31.47 -18.42
C GLY A 380 34.92 -30.86 -19.71
N GLY A 381 34.25 -29.82 -20.20
CA GLY A 381 34.61 -29.18 -21.46
C GLY A 381 35.89 -28.37 -21.36
N GLY A 382 36.93 -28.78 -22.10
CA GLY A 382 38.12 -27.98 -22.37
C GLY A 382 39.36 -28.36 -21.54
N VAL A 383 40.53 -28.04 -22.08
CA VAL A 383 41.87 -28.45 -21.62
C VAL A 383 42.28 -27.85 -20.26
N ASP A 384 41.44 -27.00 -19.67
CA ASP A 384 41.60 -26.49 -18.31
C ASP A 384 40.58 -27.16 -17.38
N LYS A 385 41.06 -27.80 -16.31
CA LYS A 385 40.27 -28.50 -15.28
C LYS A 385 39.31 -27.56 -14.52
N LYS A 386 38.27 -27.02 -15.15
CA LYS A 386 37.12 -26.41 -14.48
C LYS A 386 36.09 -27.50 -14.24
N GLU A 387 35.75 -27.73 -12.97
CA GLU A 387 34.69 -28.65 -12.56
C GLU A 387 33.37 -28.32 -13.28
N ASP A 388 32.53 -29.32 -13.51
CA ASP A 388 31.19 -29.13 -14.09
C ASP A 388 30.34 -28.25 -13.15
N THR A 389 30.28 -26.96 -13.47
CA THR A 389 29.45 -25.96 -12.78
C THR A 389 28.13 -25.76 -13.49
N GLU A 390 27.06 -25.58 -12.70
CA GLU A 390 25.69 -25.40 -13.18
C GLU A 390 25.12 -24.08 -12.72
N LEU A 391 24.40 -23.40 -13.61
CA LEU A 391 23.74 -22.13 -13.30
C LEU A 391 22.36 -22.38 -12.68
N PHE A 392 22.14 -21.83 -11.49
CA PHE A 392 20.89 -21.84 -10.75
C PHE A 392 20.31 -20.44 -10.65
N ILE A 393 18.99 -20.33 -10.84
CA ILE A 393 18.26 -19.07 -10.69
C ILE A 393 17.21 -19.26 -9.61
N THR A 394 17.27 -18.47 -8.55
CA THR A 394 16.27 -18.43 -7.49
C THR A 394 15.48 -17.13 -7.51
N LEU A 395 14.22 -17.19 -7.11
CA LEU A 395 13.31 -16.06 -7.06
C LEU A 395 12.61 -16.00 -5.70
N THR A 396 12.40 -14.78 -5.20
CA THR A 396 11.64 -14.52 -3.98
C THR A 396 10.75 -13.29 -4.17
N PRO A 397 9.43 -13.41 -4.11
CA PRO A 397 8.53 -12.27 -4.08
C PRO A 397 8.34 -11.79 -2.63
N LYS A 398 8.16 -10.49 -2.45
CA LYS A 398 7.86 -9.88 -1.16
C LYS A 398 6.81 -8.80 -1.33
N ILE A 399 5.70 -8.94 -0.62
CA ILE A 399 4.60 -7.97 -0.65
C ILE A 399 4.97 -6.78 0.24
N LEU A 400 5.09 -5.61 -0.37
CA LEU A 400 5.29 -4.34 0.31
C LEU A 400 3.93 -3.68 0.56
N ARG A 401 3.45 -3.79 1.79
CA ARG A 401 2.23 -3.07 2.21
C ARG A 401 2.62 -1.68 2.69
N SER A 402 2.00 -0.64 2.11
CA SER A 402 2.08 0.70 2.68
C SER A 402 1.58 0.62 4.11
N LYS A 403 2.49 0.89 5.06
CA LYS A 403 2.16 0.84 6.47
C LYS A 403 1.37 2.11 6.75
N LYS A 404 0.04 1.98 6.82
CA LYS A 404 -0.94 3.02 7.21
C LYS A 404 -0.24 4.13 8.00
N GLU A 405 -0.14 5.33 7.42
CA GLU A 405 0.16 6.51 8.20
C GLU A 405 -0.83 6.52 9.37
N PRO A 406 -0.36 6.65 10.63
CA PRO A 406 -1.29 6.84 11.74
C PRO A 406 -2.12 8.08 11.43
N PRO A 407 -3.39 8.12 11.88
CA PRO A 407 -4.24 9.27 11.65
C PRO A 407 -3.48 10.54 12.00
N SER A 408 -3.44 11.49 11.06
CA SER A 408 -2.93 12.83 11.32
C SER A 408 -3.66 13.34 12.56
N TYR A 409 -2.90 13.64 13.60
CA TYR A 409 -3.43 14.39 14.73
C TYR A 409 -3.93 15.71 14.15
N SER A 410 -5.24 15.93 14.24
CA SER A 410 -5.85 17.23 13.96
C SER A 410 -5.14 18.29 14.79
N GLU A 411 -4.88 19.44 14.18
CA GLU A 411 -4.24 20.63 14.74
C GLU A 411 -5.08 21.29 15.85
N GLU A 412 -5.43 20.55 16.91
CA GLU A 412 -6.09 21.05 18.12
C GLU A 412 -5.22 20.92 19.37
N ALA A 413 -3.92 20.61 19.21
CA ALA A 413 -2.95 20.61 20.29
C ALA A 413 -1.83 21.64 20.06
N ASP A 414 -2.18 22.86 19.66
CA ASP A 414 -1.36 24.04 19.97
C ASP A 414 -1.81 24.58 21.33
N ASN A 415 -1.59 23.77 22.36
CA ASN A 415 -1.26 24.30 23.66
C ASN A 415 0.08 23.68 24.00
N ARG A 416 1.07 24.53 24.24
CA ARG A 416 2.22 24.14 25.06
C ARG A 416 1.61 23.57 26.35
N GLU A 417 1.49 22.25 26.42
CA GLU A 417 1.12 21.59 27.66
C GLU A 417 2.25 21.89 28.62
N ASP A 418 1.98 22.90 29.45
CA ASP A 418 2.58 23.06 30.74
C ASP A 418 2.61 21.67 31.39
N PHE A 419 3.82 21.15 31.62
CA PHE A 419 4.07 19.84 32.23
C PHE A 419 3.53 19.75 33.69
N SER A 420 2.73 20.72 34.13
CA SER A 420 2.08 20.79 35.44
C SER A 420 0.85 19.88 35.58
N SER A 421 0.32 19.32 34.48
CA SER A 421 -0.89 18.47 34.47
C SER A 421 -0.63 16.98 34.78
N TYR A 422 0.61 16.51 34.86
CA TYR A 422 0.93 15.13 35.26
C TYR A 422 1.05 14.95 36.80
N LYS A 423 0.19 15.64 37.54
CA LYS A 423 0.03 15.48 38.99
C LYS A 423 -0.78 14.25 39.41
N ASP A 424 -1.26 13.46 38.45
CA ASP A 424 -2.21 12.36 38.69
C ASP A 424 -1.58 10.96 38.53
N THR A 425 -0.29 10.83 38.88
CA THR A 425 0.29 9.52 39.22
C THR A 425 0.32 9.39 40.73
N ASP A 426 0.06 8.20 41.26
CA ASP A 426 0.17 7.82 42.68
C ASP A 426 1.62 7.96 43.20
N VAL A 427 2.17 9.17 43.17
CA VAL A 427 3.53 9.45 43.63
C VAL A 427 3.48 9.49 45.17
N PRO A 428 4.23 8.61 45.86
CA PRO A 428 4.26 8.63 47.31
C PRO A 428 4.82 9.96 47.83
N GLN A 429 4.23 10.48 48.91
CA GLN A 429 4.63 11.75 49.52
C GLN A 429 6.14 11.84 49.76
N GLY A 430 6.79 12.90 49.27
CA GLY A 430 8.22 13.15 49.41
C GLY A 430 9.10 12.63 48.25
N LEU A 431 8.52 12.04 47.20
CA LEU A 431 9.21 11.63 45.98
C LEU A 431 8.89 12.50 44.76
N GLU A 432 8.10 13.56 44.91
CA GLU A 432 7.65 14.43 43.81
C GLU A 432 8.85 15.02 43.04
N ASN A 433 9.82 15.57 43.77
CA ASN A 433 11.05 16.12 43.20
C ASN A 433 11.93 15.04 42.55
N TYR A 434 11.90 13.82 43.07
CA TYR A 434 12.63 12.69 42.50
C TYR A 434 12.02 12.30 41.14
N VAL A 435 10.69 12.18 41.07
CA VAL A 435 9.96 11.83 39.84
C VAL A 435 10.15 12.91 38.78
N VAL A 436 10.00 14.18 39.13
CA VAL A 436 10.27 15.31 38.22
C VAL A 436 11.71 15.29 37.71
N GLY A 437 12.68 14.99 38.58
CA GLY A 437 14.08 14.86 38.20
C GLY A 437 14.34 13.71 37.23
N VAL A 438 13.69 12.57 37.43
CA VAL A 438 13.76 11.41 36.52
C VAL A 438 13.13 11.75 35.16
N GLN A 439 11.94 12.36 35.15
CA GLN A 439 11.24 12.75 33.93
C GLN A 439 12.03 13.79 33.12
N SER A 440 12.56 14.83 33.78
CA SER A 440 13.39 15.86 33.13
C SER A 440 14.65 15.25 32.51
N ARG A 441 15.30 14.33 33.22
CA ARG A 441 16.47 13.60 32.71
C ARG A 441 16.17 12.74 31.49
N ILE A 442 15.04 12.04 31.49
CA ILE A 442 14.60 11.28 30.32
C ILE A 442 14.34 12.26 29.16
N SER A 443 13.49 13.26 29.37
CA SER A 443 13.10 14.24 28.35
C SER A 443 14.31 14.91 27.67
N ASN A 444 15.30 15.32 28.46
CA ASN A 444 16.52 15.97 27.96
C ASN A 444 17.47 15.03 27.19
N ASN A 445 17.36 13.71 27.37
CA ASN A 445 18.20 12.72 26.70
C ASN A 445 17.46 11.93 25.61
N ILE A 446 16.19 12.24 25.33
CA ILE A 446 15.49 11.67 24.17
C ILE A 446 16.15 12.22 22.90
N VAL A 447 16.74 11.31 22.14
CA VAL A 447 17.26 11.60 20.81
C VAL A 447 16.35 10.93 19.79
N TYR A 448 15.80 11.73 18.88
CA TYR A 448 14.99 11.20 17.79
C TYR A 448 15.87 10.32 16.88
N PRO A 449 15.49 9.06 16.59
CA PRO A 449 16.32 8.15 15.80
C PRO A 449 16.56 8.70 14.38
N SER A 450 17.83 8.82 13.97
CA SER A 450 18.21 9.39 12.68
C SER A 450 17.64 8.62 11.49
N ALA A 451 17.50 7.29 11.61
CA ALA A 451 16.87 6.43 10.61
C ALA A 451 15.39 6.73 10.35
N LEU A 452 14.75 7.56 11.19
CA LEU A 452 13.35 7.96 11.06
C LEU A 452 13.18 9.39 10.57
N LEU A 453 14.28 10.12 10.28
CA LEU A 453 14.23 11.51 9.81
C LEU A 453 13.55 11.63 8.45
N GLU A 454 13.81 10.71 7.52
CA GLU A 454 13.17 10.68 6.19
C GLU A 454 11.67 10.36 6.26
N THR A 455 11.26 9.61 7.29
CA THR A 455 9.88 9.16 7.47
C THR A 455 9.02 10.09 8.33
N GLY A 456 9.64 10.97 9.13
CA GLY A 456 8.95 11.91 10.02
C GLY A 456 8.09 11.29 11.13
N TRP A 457 8.22 9.99 11.42
CA TRP A 457 7.38 9.26 12.38
C TRP A 457 7.34 9.88 13.79
N GLN A 458 6.17 10.30 14.24
CA GLN A 458 5.96 10.84 15.58
C GLN A 458 5.09 9.92 16.43
N GLY A 459 5.28 9.94 17.74
CA GLY A 459 4.40 9.19 18.64
C GLY A 459 4.86 9.21 20.09
N THR A 460 3.93 8.87 20.98
CA THR A 460 4.17 8.82 22.43
C THR A 460 4.17 7.37 22.91
N VAL A 461 5.30 6.92 23.46
CA VAL A 461 5.40 5.62 24.15
C VAL A 461 5.16 5.87 25.63
N VAL A 462 4.27 5.12 26.28
CA VAL A 462 4.15 5.16 27.75
C VAL A 462 4.77 3.90 28.33
N LEU A 463 5.79 4.10 29.17
CA LEU A 463 6.52 3.04 29.82
C LEU A 463 6.16 2.97 31.31
N LYS A 464 6.04 1.76 31.84
CA LYS A 464 6.04 1.49 33.28
C LYS A 464 7.44 1.04 33.71
N LEU A 465 8.03 1.73 34.67
CA LEU A 465 9.37 1.50 35.19
C LEU A 465 9.31 1.12 36.65
N ASP A 466 9.96 0.04 37.05
CA ASP A 466 10.15 -0.33 38.45
C ASP A 466 11.60 -0.07 38.85
N ILE A 467 11.82 0.93 39.70
CA ILE A 467 13.15 1.37 40.13
C ILE A 467 13.32 1.03 41.61
N ASN A 468 14.47 0.49 41.99
CA ASN A 468 14.78 0.21 43.39
C ASN A 468 15.40 1.44 44.09
N ARG A 469 15.57 1.35 45.41
CA ARG A 469 16.16 2.43 46.22
C ARG A 469 17.55 2.90 45.75
N SER A 470 18.38 2.02 45.17
CA SER A 470 19.71 2.41 44.68
C SER A 470 19.65 3.17 43.35
N GLY A 471 18.50 3.24 42.69
CA GLY A 471 18.35 3.81 41.34
C GLY A 471 18.57 2.77 40.22
N ALA A 472 18.63 1.48 40.55
CA ALA A 472 18.72 0.43 39.55
C ALA A 472 17.32 0.09 39.02
N LEU A 473 17.23 -0.01 37.70
CA LEU A 473 16.02 -0.44 37.00
C LEU A 473 15.83 -1.95 37.18
N LYS A 474 14.72 -2.35 37.79
CA LYS A 474 14.33 -3.75 38.00
C LYS A 474 13.55 -4.28 36.81
N GLU A 475 12.56 -3.52 36.35
CA GLU A 475 11.72 -3.89 35.21
C GLU A 475 11.30 -2.65 34.41
N VAL A 476 11.13 -2.83 33.10
CA VAL A 476 10.50 -1.83 32.22
C VAL A 476 9.56 -2.53 31.24
N LYS A 477 8.34 -2.01 31.11
CA LYS A 477 7.30 -2.51 30.21
C LYS A 477 6.65 -1.39 29.43
N VAL A 478 6.31 -1.64 28.17
CA VAL A 478 5.45 -0.73 27.39
C VAL A 478 4.01 -0.99 27.82
N ILE A 479 3.36 0.03 28.38
CA ILE A 479 1.93 -0.03 28.74
C ILE A 479 1.05 0.61 27.67
N LYS A 480 1.58 1.58 26.91
CA LYS A 480 0.95 2.14 25.72
C LYS A 480 1.98 2.30 24.60
N SER A 481 1.75 1.61 23.48
CA SER A 481 2.60 1.70 22.29
C SER A 481 2.43 3.03 21.58
N SER A 482 3.50 3.54 20.97
CA SER A 482 3.45 4.68 20.06
C SER A 482 2.75 4.38 18.72
N GLY A 483 2.40 3.12 18.46
CA GLY A 483 2.00 2.62 17.13
C GLY A 483 3.19 2.18 16.28
N TYR A 484 4.42 2.50 16.68
CA TYR A 484 5.65 2.18 15.96
C TYR A 484 6.60 1.33 16.79
N LYS A 485 6.77 0.06 16.41
CA LYS A 485 7.72 -0.86 17.07
C LYS A 485 9.15 -0.34 17.15
N VAL A 486 9.57 0.52 16.22
CA VAL A 486 10.92 1.11 16.23
C VAL A 486 11.06 2.11 17.38
N LEU A 487 10.09 3.00 17.56
CA LEU A 487 10.05 3.96 18.67
C LEU A 487 9.87 3.25 20.01
N ASP A 488 9.00 2.24 20.08
CA ASP A 488 8.80 1.44 21.31
C ASP A 488 10.10 0.72 21.73
N ARG A 489 10.82 0.13 20.77
CA ARG A 489 12.10 -0.52 21.02
C ARG A 489 13.18 0.47 21.41
N ASP A 490 13.19 1.65 20.80
CA ASP A 490 14.14 2.70 21.13
C ASP A 490 13.92 3.24 22.54
N ALA A 491 12.67 3.51 22.91
CA ALA A 491 12.28 3.92 24.25
C ALA A 491 12.71 2.89 25.31
N LEU A 492 12.45 1.60 25.06
CA LEU A 492 12.90 0.52 25.94
C LEU A 492 14.43 0.43 26.03
N ARG A 493 15.14 0.64 24.92
CA ARG A 493 16.61 0.65 24.90
C ARG A 493 17.14 1.81 25.73
N LEU A 494 16.62 3.01 25.51
CA LEU A 494 17.02 4.24 26.20
C LEU A 494 16.88 4.08 27.71
N ILE A 495 15.73 3.61 28.18
CA ILE A 495 15.48 3.39 29.62
C ILE A 495 16.40 2.31 30.20
N LYS A 496 16.67 1.21 29.48
CA LYS A 496 17.60 0.17 29.95
C LYS A 496 19.04 0.64 30.05
N THR A 497 19.44 1.60 29.23
CA THR A 497 20.77 2.22 29.27
C THR A 497 20.85 3.41 30.23
N PHE A 498 19.73 3.84 30.80
CA PHE A 498 19.66 5.03 31.65
C PHE A 498 20.05 4.72 33.10
N ALA A 499 20.90 5.56 33.69
CA ALA A 499 21.23 5.49 35.11
C ALA A 499 20.31 6.43 35.91
N PHE A 500 19.44 5.86 36.75
CA PHE A 500 18.55 6.64 37.61
C PHE A 500 19.24 7.02 38.92
N PRO A 501 18.95 8.21 39.48
CA PRO A 501 19.48 8.58 40.79
C PRO A 501 18.94 7.64 41.88
N SER A 502 19.71 7.45 42.95
CA SER A 502 19.22 6.77 44.15
C SER A 502 18.12 7.59 44.83
N PHE A 503 17.24 6.92 45.58
CA PHE A 503 16.13 7.58 46.24
C PHE A 503 16.63 8.52 47.35
N PRO A 504 15.91 9.62 47.66
CA PRO A 504 16.24 10.52 48.76
C PRO A 504 16.41 9.77 50.09
N ALA A 505 17.39 10.18 50.91
CA ALA A 505 17.70 9.50 52.16
C ALA A 505 16.49 9.41 53.12
N GLN A 506 15.56 10.38 53.03
CA GLN A 506 14.38 10.48 53.88
C GLN A 506 13.29 9.45 53.54
N THR A 507 13.31 8.79 52.37
CA THR A 507 12.28 7.80 52.02
C THR A 507 12.55 6.42 52.64
N ARG A 508 11.48 5.74 53.08
CA ARG A 508 11.52 4.34 53.51
C ARG A 508 11.16 3.36 52.38
N LEU A 509 10.82 3.86 51.19
CA LEU A 509 10.45 3.03 50.06
C LEU A 509 11.64 2.22 49.54
N LYS A 510 11.38 0.94 49.24
CA LYS A 510 12.35 0.01 48.66
C LYS A 510 12.31 0.03 47.14
N GLU A 511 11.12 0.24 46.57
CA GLU A 511 10.84 0.23 45.13
C GLU A 511 9.80 1.31 44.82
N LEU A 512 9.84 1.82 43.58
CA LEU A 512 8.91 2.82 43.05
C LEU A 512 8.55 2.43 41.62
N SER A 513 7.25 2.34 41.34
CA SER A 513 6.71 2.16 40.00
C SER A 513 6.33 3.51 39.41
N LEU A 514 6.85 3.85 38.23
CA LEU A 514 6.58 5.10 37.53
C LEU A 514 6.01 4.83 36.15
N GLU A 515 5.00 5.62 35.76
CA GLU A 515 4.51 5.66 34.38
C GLU A 515 5.03 6.93 33.71
N ILE A 516 5.80 6.76 32.64
CA ILE A 516 6.49 7.87 31.97
C ILE A 516 6.16 7.88 30.48
N PRO A 517 5.51 8.95 29.98
CA PRO A 517 5.35 9.18 28.54
C PRO A 517 6.66 9.70 27.93
N ILE A 518 7.07 9.11 26.81
CA ILE A 518 8.21 9.51 26.00
C ILE A 518 7.67 9.93 24.64
N VAL A 519 7.79 11.23 24.34
CA VAL A 519 7.30 11.83 23.09
C VAL A 519 8.43 11.88 22.07
N TYR A 520 8.26 11.23 20.92
CA TYR A 520 9.16 11.34 19.78
C TYR A 520 8.57 12.27 18.74
N GLN A 521 9.31 13.35 18.44
CA GLN A 521 9.03 14.28 17.36
C GLN A 521 10.34 14.66 16.67
N PRO A 522 10.37 14.77 15.33
CA PRO A 522 11.51 15.32 14.62
C PRO A 522 11.69 16.79 15.03
N LYS A 523 12.91 17.17 15.40
CA LYS A 523 13.26 18.58 15.59
C LYS A 523 13.20 19.24 14.21
N LYS A 524 12.35 20.27 14.07
CA LYS A 524 12.28 21.11 12.87
C LYS A 524 13.59 21.83 12.60
#